data_AF-A0A387BKZ9-F1
#
_entry.id   AF-A0A387BKZ9-F1
#
_cell.length_a   1.000
_cell.length_b   1.000
_cell.length_c   1.000
_cell.angle_alpha   90.00
_cell.angle_beta   90.00
_cell.angle_gamma   90.00
#
_symmetry.space_group_name_H-M   'P 1'
#
loop_
_entity.id
_entity.type
_entity.pdbx_description
1 polymer ?
#
loop_
_entity_poly.entity_id
_entity_poly.type
_entity_poly.pdbx_seq_one_letter_code
_entity_poly.pdbx_strand_id
1 'polypeptide(L)'
;MANLKLQLSDSITNNFGNKIAPWAGNYSRAKTWKLPSDTATGWGGSLYQIALNKWTIYAQYGSNNPDGYWASIRMYDIDYTISNEVQNADGSISATLTMNGGVTHSVRTDYFVAGLQVQYTFYINGNQVASWSGGTGDNLNVNLSPHSETVTLAPSTSSEIMELHIHIHYPNGEAADSDLYVGGKITNPNPPTYIPMSIRKTAAWKSLNLNNGFIHIRHSGVWIDKSKENSSTIMNTNAGHNRIRKNGNWQQLPPMK
;
A
#
# COMPACT_ATOMS: atom_id res chain seq x y z
N MET A 1 2.81 -16.90 6.73
CA MET A 1 2.34 -15.50 6.80
C MET A 1 3.26 -14.68 5.92
N ALA A 2 2.74 -13.75 5.13
CA ALA A 2 3.56 -12.86 4.30
C ALA A 2 4.41 -11.94 5.20
N ASN A 3 5.70 -11.78 4.88
CA ASN A 3 6.59 -10.86 5.59
C ASN A 3 6.42 -9.41 5.10
N LEU A 4 5.89 -9.22 3.89
CA LEU A 4 5.60 -7.90 3.34
C LEU A 4 4.43 -7.22 4.05
N LYS A 5 4.37 -5.88 3.97
CA LYS A 5 3.29 -5.06 4.55
C LYS A 5 2.70 -4.12 3.52
N LEU A 6 1.38 -3.99 3.49
CA LEU A 6 0.68 -2.96 2.71
C LEU A 6 0.59 -1.65 3.50
N GLN A 7 0.82 -0.53 2.83
CA GLN A 7 0.66 0.83 3.34
C GLN A 7 -0.16 1.65 2.35
N LEU A 8 -1.13 2.42 2.84
CA LEU A 8 -1.96 3.32 2.02
C LEU A 8 -1.12 4.42 1.36
N SER A 9 -1.57 4.93 0.20
CA SER A 9 -0.95 6.10 -0.43
C SER A 9 -1.21 7.39 0.38
N ASP A 10 -0.24 8.31 0.35
CA ASP A 10 -0.30 9.58 1.09
C ASP A 10 -1.16 10.66 0.38
N SER A 11 -1.68 10.39 -0.82
CA SER A 11 -2.40 11.35 -1.68
C SER A 11 -3.91 11.46 -1.41
N ILE A 12 -4.42 10.84 -0.34
CA ILE A 12 -5.85 10.74 -0.08
C ILE A 12 -6.30 11.81 0.93
N THR A 13 -7.30 12.61 0.54
CA THR A 13 -7.81 13.78 1.28
C THR A 13 -8.43 13.44 2.65
N ASN A 14 -8.89 12.21 2.86
CA ASN A 14 -9.54 11.72 4.08
C ASN A 14 -9.11 10.27 4.39
N ASN A 15 -7.85 10.11 4.78
CA ASN A 15 -7.25 8.82 5.14
C ASN A 15 -7.57 8.46 6.60
N PHE A 16 -8.27 7.34 6.83
CA PHE A 16 -8.65 6.89 8.18
C PHE A 16 -7.67 5.84 8.76
N GLY A 17 -6.60 5.53 8.02
CA GLY A 17 -5.51 4.66 8.43
C GLY A 17 -5.91 3.17 8.50
N ASN A 18 -5.32 2.47 9.46
CA ASN A 18 -5.50 1.02 9.67
C ASN A 18 -6.81 0.73 10.43
N LYS A 19 -7.95 1.01 9.79
CA LYS A 19 -9.29 0.70 10.28
C LYS A 19 -10.05 -0.11 9.24
N ILE A 20 -11.12 -0.77 9.67
CA ILE A 20 -12.14 -1.32 8.77
C ILE A 20 -13.19 -0.23 8.58
N ALA A 21 -13.67 -0.05 7.35
CA ALA A 21 -14.74 0.89 7.08
C ALA A 21 -16.02 0.47 7.86
N PRO A 22 -16.75 1.39 8.53
CA PRO A 22 -17.91 1.02 9.35
C PRO A 22 -19.06 0.34 8.61
N TRP A 23 -19.10 0.46 7.27
CA TRP A 23 -20.05 -0.20 6.37
C TRP A 23 -19.56 -1.56 5.85
N ALA A 24 -18.29 -1.93 6.03
CA ALA A 24 -17.77 -3.21 5.55
C ALA A 24 -18.51 -4.36 6.24
N GLY A 25 -19.09 -5.27 5.44
CA GLY A 25 -19.94 -6.37 5.93
C GLY A 25 -21.37 -5.98 6.33
N ASN A 26 -21.73 -4.69 6.32
CA ASN A 26 -23.10 -4.21 6.46
C ASN A 26 -23.31 -2.90 5.68
N TYR A 27 -23.41 -3.05 4.36
CA TYR A 27 -23.47 -1.93 3.41
C TYR A 27 -24.73 -1.06 3.54
N SER A 28 -25.75 -1.52 4.26
CA SER A 28 -26.94 -0.69 4.58
C SER A 28 -26.61 0.51 5.48
N ARG A 29 -25.55 0.43 6.31
CA ARG A 29 -25.10 1.51 7.18
C ARG A 29 -24.44 2.67 6.43
N ALA A 30 -24.14 2.48 5.15
CA ALA A 30 -23.62 3.55 4.29
C ALA A 30 -24.69 4.59 3.92
N LYS A 31 -25.98 4.26 4.06
CA LYS A 31 -27.12 5.14 3.71
C LYS A 31 -27.20 6.42 4.53
N THR A 32 -26.78 6.37 5.79
CA THR A 32 -26.96 7.47 6.76
C THR A 32 -25.76 8.43 6.84
N TRP A 33 -24.77 8.29 5.94
CA TRP A 33 -23.56 9.11 5.99
C TRP A 33 -23.81 10.47 5.34
N LYS A 34 -23.91 11.52 6.18
CA LYS A 34 -23.86 12.92 5.76
C LYS A 34 -22.43 13.27 5.34
N LEU A 35 -22.26 13.83 4.14
CA LEU A 35 -21.01 14.47 3.73
C LEU A 35 -20.67 15.59 4.74
N PRO A 36 -19.38 15.92 4.99
CA PRO A 36 -18.96 16.87 6.02
C PRO A 36 -19.57 18.27 5.88
N SER A 37 -20.02 18.63 4.68
CA SER A 37 -20.75 19.88 4.42
C SER A 37 -22.26 19.60 4.36
N ASP A 38 -22.88 19.61 5.53
CA ASP A 38 -24.34 19.75 5.71
C ASP A 38 -24.80 21.20 5.41
N THR A 39 -24.21 21.84 4.39
CA THR A 39 -24.70 23.10 3.84
C THR A 39 -25.26 22.80 2.47
N ALA A 40 -26.59 22.89 2.37
CA ALA A 40 -27.42 22.67 1.20
C ALA A 40 -27.16 23.64 0.02
N THR A 41 -25.94 24.16 -0.13
CA THR A 41 -25.56 25.18 -1.13
C THR A 41 -24.15 24.99 -1.68
N GLY A 42 -23.45 23.91 -1.33
CA GLY A 42 -22.08 23.64 -1.81
C GLY A 42 -22.04 22.55 -2.86
N TRP A 43 -21.56 22.88 -4.07
CA TRP A 43 -21.16 21.90 -5.07
C TRP A 43 -20.13 20.91 -4.49
N GLY A 44 -20.34 19.61 -4.75
CA GLY A 44 -19.28 18.62 -4.87
C GLY A 44 -18.46 18.35 -3.61
N GLY A 45 -18.99 17.51 -2.71
CA GLY A 45 -18.16 16.84 -1.71
C GLY A 45 -17.94 15.37 -2.07
N SER A 46 -16.95 15.05 -2.90
CA SER A 46 -16.48 13.66 -3.00
C SER A 46 -15.82 13.30 -1.67
N LEU A 47 -16.49 12.49 -0.85
CA LEU A 47 -15.88 11.93 0.34
C LEU A 47 -15.12 10.66 -0.01
N TYR A 48 -13.85 10.63 0.38
CA TYR A 48 -13.03 9.44 0.38
C TYR A 48 -12.95 8.94 1.82
N GLN A 49 -13.30 7.69 2.08
CA GLN A 49 -12.83 7.02 3.29
C GLN A 49 -11.99 5.87 2.82
N ILE A 50 -10.70 5.93 3.15
CA ILE A 50 -9.79 4.84 2.86
C ILE A 50 -9.34 4.21 4.18
N ALA A 51 -9.62 2.91 4.29
CA ALA A 51 -9.38 2.12 5.48
C ALA A 51 -8.67 0.82 5.06
N LEU A 52 -7.65 0.41 5.81
CA LEU A 52 -6.85 -0.78 5.51
C LEU A 52 -7.06 -1.87 6.58
N ASN A 53 -7.41 -3.08 6.16
CA ASN A 53 -7.35 -4.29 6.99
C ASN A 53 -6.42 -5.33 6.37
N LYS A 54 -5.17 -5.39 6.90
CA LYS A 54 -4.08 -6.26 6.45
C LYS A 54 -3.71 -6.12 4.97
N TRP A 55 -4.62 -6.51 4.09
CA TRP A 55 -4.47 -6.57 2.64
C TRP A 55 -5.65 -6.01 1.85
N THR A 56 -6.72 -5.57 2.52
CA THR A 56 -7.90 -4.98 1.85
C THR A 56 -7.96 -3.48 2.09
N ILE A 57 -8.05 -2.71 1.01
CA ILE A 57 -8.35 -1.29 1.02
C ILE A 57 -9.86 -1.12 0.76
N TYR A 58 -10.55 -0.47 1.68
CA TYR A 58 -11.94 -0.06 1.52
C TYR A 58 -11.96 1.38 1.01
N ALA A 59 -12.66 1.65 -0.08
CA ALA A 59 -12.90 3.01 -0.56
C ALA A 59 -14.39 3.29 -0.74
N GLN A 60 -14.76 4.54 -0.57
CA GLN A 60 -16.12 5.02 -0.81
C GLN A 60 -16.06 6.29 -1.65
N TYR A 61 -17.01 6.44 -2.58
CA TYR A 61 -17.18 7.62 -3.42
C TYR A 61 -18.66 7.93 -3.56
N GLY A 62 -19.05 9.20 -3.54
CA GLY A 62 -20.44 9.57 -3.76
C GLY A 62 -20.67 11.07 -3.73
N SER A 63 -21.90 11.45 -4.06
CA SER A 63 -22.37 12.84 -4.04
C SER A 63 -23.71 12.92 -3.31
N ASN A 64 -23.96 14.03 -2.62
CA ASN A 64 -25.28 14.45 -2.17
C ASN A 64 -25.51 15.83 -2.77
N ASN A 65 -26.10 15.88 -3.96
CA ASN A 65 -26.46 17.15 -4.58
C ASN A 65 -27.88 17.56 -4.13
N PRO A 66 -28.04 18.62 -3.31
CA PRO A 66 -29.36 19.10 -2.88
C PRO A 66 -30.21 19.64 -4.04
N ASP A 67 -29.60 20.00 -5.17
CA ASP A 67 -30.28 20.51 -6.37
C ASP A 67 -30.76 19.38 -7.32
N GLY A 68 -30.67 18.10 -6.91
CA GLY A 68 -31.52 17.03 -7.44
C GLY A 68 -31.00 16.22 -8.63
N TYR A 69 -29.74 16.36 -9.06
CA TYR A 69 -29.26 15.64 -10.26
C TYR A 69 -28.90 14.17 -10.03
N TRP A 70 -28.26 13.85 -8.89
CA TRP A 70 -28.09 12.48 -8.38
C TRP A 70 -27.42 12.49 -7.01
N ALA A 71 -27.83 11.54 -6.16
CA ALA A 71 -27.21 11.33 -4.85
C ALA A 71 -27.03 9.83 -4.58
N SER A 72 -25.81 9.35 -4.75
CA SER A 72 -25.51 7.93 -4.60
C SER A 72 -24.10 7.70 -4.12
N ILE A 73 -23.89 6.55 -3.49
CA ILE A 73 -22.63 6.10 -2.92
C ILE A 73 -22.20 4.83 -3.66
N ARG A 74 -20.91 4.72 -3.91
CA ARG A 74 -20.19 3.54 -4.41
C ARG A 74 -19.18 3.11 -3.37
N MET A 75 -19.10 1.81 -3.13
CA MET A 75 -18.20 1.18 -2.18
C MET A 75 -17.33 0.18 -2.93
N TYR A 76 -16.03 0.29 -2.68
CA TYR A 76 -15.00 -0.50 -3.34
C TYR A 76 -14.24 -1.29 -2.29
N ASP A 77 -14.07 -2.58 -2.55
CA ASP A 77 -13.18 -3.44 -1.79
C ASP A 77 -12.04 -3.83 -2.74
N ILE A 78 -10.81 -3.48 -2.37
CA ILE A 78 -9.60 -3.70 -3.17
C ILE A 78 -8.67 -4.59 -2.37
N ASP A 79 -8.49 -5.82 -2.83
CA ASP A 79 -7.72 -6.84 -2.16
C ASP A 79 -6.35 -7.02 -2.79
N TYR A 80 -5.32 -7.03 -1.96
CA TYR A 80 -3.96 -7.37 -2.34
C TYR A 80 -3.68 -8.81 -1.92
N THR A 81 -3.16 -9.62 -2.83
CA THR A 81 -2.69 -10.96 -2.49
C THR A 81 -1.21 -11.06 -2.78
N ILE A 82 -0.50 -11.79 -1.91
CA ILE A 82 0.92 -12.06 -2.04
C ILE A 82 1.09 -13.55 -2.23
N SER A 83 1.76 -13.92 -3.31
CA SER A 83 2.12 -15.30 -3.62
C SER A 83 3.60 -15.41 -3.96
N ASN A 84 4.13 -16.64 -3.90
CA ASN A 84 5.52 -16.96 -4.24
C ASN A 84 6.56 -16.11 -3.47
N GLU A 85 6.27 -15.78 -2.21
CA GLU A 85 7.19 -14.98 -1.39
C GLU A 85 8.45 -15.78 -1.06
N VAL A 86 9.61 -15.23 -1.44
CA VAL A 86 10.94 -15.79 -1.15
C VAL A 86 11.78 -14.71 -0.50
N GLN A 87 12.26 -14.98 0.71
CA GLN A 87 13.27 -14.14 1.36
C GLN A 87 14.66 -14.58 0.92
N ASN A 88 15.43 -13.62 0.39
CA ASN A 88 16.80 -13.83 -0.05
C ASN A 88 17.79 -13.67 1.12
N ALA A 89 19.01 -14.19 0.95
CA ALA A 89 20.06 -14.15 1.97
C ALA A 89 20.50 -12.73 2.37
N ASP A 90 20.27 -11.74 1.51
CA ASP A 90 20.55 -10.33 1.78
C ASP A 90 19.39 -9.58 2.48
N GLY A 91 18.31 -10.29 2.82
CA GLY A 91 17.12 -9.73 3.44
C GLY A 91 16.13 -9.09 2.47
N SER A 92 16.43 -9.06 1.16
CA SER A 92 15.44 -8.71 0.15
C SER A 92 14.33 -9.78 0.08
N ILE A 93 13.16 -9.38 -0.37
CA ILE A 93 12.02 -10.28 -0.57
C ILE A 93 11.56 -10.16 -2.01
N SER A 94 11.51 -11.30 -2.70
CA SER A 94 10.87 -11.42 -4.01
C SER A 94 9.47 -12.00 -3.83
N ALA A 95 8.46 -11.44 -4.49
CA ALA A 95 7.09 -11.91 -4.41
C ALA A 95 6.29 -11.51 -5.65
N THR A 96 5.20 -12.24 -5.90
CA THR A 96 4.16 -11.82 -6.85
C THR A 96 3.05 -11.13 -6.08
N LEU A 97 2.84 -9.85 -6.40
CA LEU A 97 1.75 -9.03 -5.89
C LEU A 97 0.60 -9.07 -6.87
N THR A 98 -0.60 -9.31 -6.39
CA THR A 98 -1.81 -9.27 -7.22
C THR A 98 -2.82 -8.33 -6.60
N MET A 99 -3.22 -7.30 -7.35
CA MET A 99 -4.39 -6.47 -7.01
C MET A 99 -5.64 -7.13 -7.60
N ASN A 100 -6.60 -7.35 -6.73
CA ASN A 100 -7.98 -7.70 -7.06
C ASN A 100 -8.89 -6.61 -6.51
N GLY A 101 -10.13 -6.61 -6.97
CA GLY A 101 -11.14 -5.77 -6.36
C GLY A 101 -12.34 -5.57 -7.24
N GLY A 102 -13.16 -4.62 -6.83
CA GLY A 102 -14.39 -4.31 -7.54
C GLY A 102 -15.22 -3.27 -6.82
N VAL A 103 -16.24 -2.80 -7.53
CA VAL A 103 -17.36 -2.13 -6.86
C VAL A 103 -18.19 -3.24 -6.24
N THR A 104 -18.13 -3.34 -4.92
CA THR A 104 -18.85 -4.39 -4.19
C THR A 104 -20.27 -3.98 -3.86
N HIS A 105 -20.51 -2.67 -3.75
CA HIS A 105 -21.85 -2.16 -3.48
C HIS A 105 -22.07 -0.74 -3.95
N SER A 106 -23.34 -0.42 -4.18
CA SER A 106 -23.81 0.92 -4.51
C SER A 106 -25.16 1.17 -3.87
N VAL A 107 -25.37 2.39 -3.38
CA VAL A 107 -26.60 2.75 -2.68
C VAL A 107 -27.05 4.15 -3.06
N ARG A 108 -28.35 4.33 -3.26
CA ARG A 108 -28.98 5.65 -3.34
C ARG A 108 -29.08 6.26 -1.95
N THR A 109 -28.71 7.52 -1.81
CA THR A 109 -28.91 8.22 -0.52
C THR A 109 -30.35 8.72 -0.42
N ASP A 110 -30.72 9.20 0.77
CA ASP A 110 -32.06 9.75 1.01
C ASP A 110 -32.34 11.03 0.18
N TYR A 111 -31.31 11.62 -0.46
CA TYR A 111 -31.41 12.79 -1.33
C TYR A 111 -31.53 12.44 -2.83
N PHE A 112 -31.64 11.15 -3.18
CA PHE A 112 -31.74 10.75 -4.58
C PHE A 112 -33.10 11.11 -5.18
N VAL A 113 -33.11 11.97 -6.20
CA VAL A 113 -34.32 12.38 -6.93
C VAL A 113 -34.36 11.76 -8.32
N ALA A 114 -33.28 11.94 -9.10
CA ALA A 114 -33.10 11.37 -10.43
C ALA A 114 -31.64 10.90 -10.63
N GLY A 115 -31.38 10.17 -11.72
CA GLY A 115 -30.04 9.71 -12.08
C GLY A 115 -29.55 10.34 -13.37
N LEU A 116 -28.23 10.50 -13.49
CA LEU A 116 -27.54 10.91 -14.72
C LEU A 116 -26.99 9.68 -15.43
N GLN A 117 -26.86 9.76 -16.75
CA GLN A 117 -26.08 8.76 -17.48
C GLN A 117 -24.61 8.90 -17.09
N VAL A 118 -23.93 7.79 -16.82
CA VAL A 118 -22.54 7.76 -16.40
C VAL A 118 -21.81 6.55 -16.96
N GLN A 119 -20.52 6.71 -17.21
CA GLN A 119 -19.58 5.68 -17.59
C GLN A 119 -18.45 5.62 -16.58
N TYR A 120 -18.20 4.43 -16.04
CA TYR A 120 -17.06 4.16 -15.18
C TYR A 120 -16.04 3.33 -15.97
N THR A 121 -14.79 3.77 -15.96
CA THR A 121 -13.67 3.01 -16.51
C THR A 121 -12.62 2.81 -15.43
N PHE A 122 -12.17 1.56 -15.26
CA PHE A 122 -11.26 1.17 -14.20
C PHE A 122 -9.93 0.79 -14.79
N TYR A 123 -8.85 1.33 -14.23
CA TYR A 123 -7.48 1.08 -14.65
C TYR A 123 -6.64 0.60 -13.46
N ILE A 124 -5.76 -0.37 -13.68
CA ILE A 124 -4.69 -0.71 -12.74
C ILE A 124 -3.36 -0.48 -13.44
N ASN A 125 -2.53 0.41 -12.88
CA ASN A 125 -1.26 0.84 -13.47
C ASN A 125 -1.39 1.23 -14.95
N GLY A 126 -2.46 1.97 -15.29
CA GLY A 126 -2.76 2.43 -16.65
C GLY A 126 -3.43 1.42 -17.59
N ASN A 127 -3.55 0.14 -17.21
CA ASN A 127 -4.26 -0.87 -18.01
C ASN A 127 -5.74 -0.91 -17.65
N GLN A 128 -6.64 -0.79 -18.63
CA GLN A 128 -8.07 -0.91 -18.37
C GLN A 128 -8.42 -2.35 -17.94
N VAL A 129 -9.04 -2.49 -16.77
CA VAL A 129 -9.37 -3.80 -16.15
C VAL A 129 -10.87 -4.07 -16.08
N ALA A 130 -11.70 -3.03 -16.20
CA ALA A 130 -13.14 -3.12 -16.31
C ALA A 130 -13.74 -1.81 -16.84
N SER A 131 -15.00 -1.87 -17.26
CA SER A 131 -15.83 -0.69 -17.50
C SER A 131 -17.29 -1.00 -17.21
N TRP A 132 -18.07 0.04 -17.00
CA TRP A 132 -19.52 -0.05 -16.80
C TRP A 132 -20.21 1.21 -17.31
N SER A 133 -21.46 1.08 -17.75
CA SER A 133 -22.29 2.22 -18.15
C SER A 133 -23.72 2.03 -17.67
N GLY A 134 -24.35 3.12 -17.24
CA GLY A 134 -25.72 3.11 -16.73
C GLY A 134 -26.07 4.43 -16.06
N GLY A 135 -27.08 4.43 -15.20
CA GLY A 135 -27.47 5.59 -14.41
C GLY A 135 -26.67 5.71 -13.11
N THR A 136 -26.43 6.93 -12.63
CA THR A 136 -25.87 7.16 -11.29
C THR A 136 -26.77 6.63 -10.16
N GLY A 137 -28.05 6.35 -10.43
CA GLY A 137 -28.94 5.66 -9.50
C GLY A 137 -28.91 4.14 -9.58
N ASP A 138 -28.26 3.56 -10.59
CA ASP A 138 -28.29 2.11 -10.80
C ASP A 138 -27.34 1.38 -9.88
N ASN A 139 -27.63 0.09 -9.68
CA ASN A 139 -26.72 -0.77 -8.95
C ASN A 139 -25.46 -1.01 -9.79
N LEU A 140 -24.32 -0.61 -9.24
CA LEU A 140 -23.01 -0.85 -9.81
C LEU A 140 -22.36 -2.02 -9.07
N ASN A 141 -22.24 -3.16 -9.75
CA ASN A 141 -21.46 -4.30 -9.29
C ASN A 141 -20.51 -4.69 -10.42
N VAL A 142 -19.22 -4.45 -10.21
CA VAL A 142 -18.18 -4.64 -11.22
C VAL A 142 -17.02 -5.36 -10.56
N ASN A 143 -16.67 -6.52 -11.10
CA ASN A 143 -15.44 -7.22 -10.76
C ASN A 143 -14.32 -6.71 -11.67
N LEU A 144 -13.18 -6.37 -11.09
CA LEU A 144 -11.99 -5.99 -11.84
C LEU A 144 -11.28 -7.24 -12.33
N SER A 145 -10.74 -7.19 -13.55
CA SER A 145 -9.74 -8.17 -13.98
C SER A 145 -8.50 -8.03 -13.09
N PRO A 146 -8.03 -9.11 -12.43
CA PRO A 146 -6.85 -9.04 -11.57
C PRO A 146 -5.61 -8.56 -12.33
N HIS A 147 -4.78 -7.77 -11.66
CA HIS A 147 -3.48 -7.37 -12.17
C HIS A 147 -2.38 -7.90 -11.26
N SER A 148 -1.35 -8.51 -11.85
CA SER A 148 -0.24 -9.09 -11.09
C SER A 148 1.11 -8.56 -11.57
N GLU A 149 1.99 -8.29 -10.62
CA GLU A 149 3.36 -7.86 -10.86
C GLU A 149 4.32 -8.65 -9.95
N THR A 150 5.49 -9.00 -10.46
CA THR A 150 6.56 -9.59 -9.64
C THR A 150 7.54 -8.52 -9.23
N VAL A 151 7.76 -8.38 -7.93
CA VAL A 151 8.67 -7.40 -7.35
C VAL A 151 9.81 -8.08 -6.61
N THR A 152 10.94 -7.39 -6.52
CA THR A 152 12.01 -7.72 -5.57
C THR A 152 12.33 -6.47 -4.77
N LEU A 153 12.02 -6.49 -3.48
CA LEU A 153 12.16 -5.35 -2.58
C LEU A 153 13.36 -5.55 -1.67
N ALA A 154 14.33 -4.64 -1.75
CA ALA A 154 15.44 -4.59 -0.80
C ALA A 154 14.92 -4.34 0.63
N PRO A 155 15.73 -4.61 1.68
CA PRO A 155 15.35 -4.31 3.04
C PRO A 155 14.91 -2.85 3.22
N SER A 156 13.77 -2.63 3.89
CA SER A 156 13.19 -1.31 4.17
C SER A 156 12.85 -0.46 2.94
N THR A 157 12.71 -1.09 1.77
CA THR A 157 12.18 -0.42 0.57
C THR A 157 10.73 -0.81 0.31
N SER A 158 10.07 0.00 -0.50
CA SER A 158 8.68 -0.20 -0.94
C SER A 158 8.62 -0.41 -2.45
N SER A 159 7.57 -1.08 -2.91
CA SER A 159 7.20 -1.11 -4.32
C SER A 159 6.79 0.27 -4.82
N GLU A 160 6.70 0.41 -6.14
CA GLU A 160 5.86 1.46 -6.73
C GLU A 160 4.41 1.33 -6.21
N ILE A 161 3.66 2.43 -6.29
CA ILE A 161 2.24 2.40 -5.92
C ILE A 161 1.54 1.49 -6.93
N MET A 162 0.86 0.45 -6.42
CA MET A 162 -0.09 -0.30 -7.24
C MET A 162 -1.46 0.29 -6.93
N GLU A 163 -2.02 1.03 -7.89
CA GLU A 163 -3.24 1.81 -7.73
C GLU A 163 -4.35 1.41 -8.71
N LEU A 164 -5.58 1.47 -8.21
CA LEU A 164 -6.80 1.52 -8.98
C LEU A 164 -7.11 2.98 -9.31
N HIS A 165 -7.12 3.30 -10.59
CA HIS A 165 -7.63 4.56 -11.12
C HIS A 165 -9.03 4.33 -11.68
N ILE A 166 -10.00 5.11 -11.21
CA ILE A 166 -11.39 5.08 -11.63
C ILE A 166 -11.68 6.41 -12.33
N HIS A 167 -11.93 6.34 -13.63
CA HIS A 167 -12.36 7.46 -14.42
C HIS A 167 -13.89 7.44 -14.57
N ILE A 168 -14.52 8.57 -14.28
CA ILE A 168 -15.98 8.73 -14.26
C ILE A 168 -16.34 9.80 -15.29
N HIS A 169 -17.06 9.38 -16.32
CA HIS A 169 -17.43 10.23 -17.45
C HIS A 169 -18.96 10.38 -17.58
N TYR A 170 -19.42 11.61 -17.83
CA TYR A 170 -20.83 11.93 -18.03
C TYR A 170 -21.08 12.30 -19.50
N PRO A 171 -21.56 11.35 -20.33
CA PRO A 171 -21.54 11.50 -21.78
C PRO A 171 -22.44 12.60 -22.33
N ASN A 172 -23.47 13.04 -21.58
CA ASN A 172 -24.30 14.16 -22.03
C ASN A 172 -23.89 15.52 -21.40
N GLY A 173 -22.77 15.56 -20.68
CA GLY A 173 -22.18 16.80 -20.16
C GLY A 173 -22.92 17.41 -18.97
N GLU A 174 -23.78 16.66 -18.30
CA GLU A 174 -24.53 17.14 -17.13
C GLU A 174 -23.65 17.36 -15.89
N ALA A 175 -22.46 16.75 -15.87
CA ALA A 175 -21.43 16.95 -14.86
C ALA A 175 -20.04 16.84 -15.49
N ALA A 176 -19.03 17.42 -14.84
CA ALA A 176 -17.64 17.26 -15.25
C ALA A 176 -17.12 15.85 -14.93
N ASP A 177 -16.17 15.39 -15.72
CA ASP A 177 -15.46 14.14 -15.46
C ASP A 177 -14.73 14.19 -14.12
N SER A 178 -14.58 13.02 -13.50
CA SER A 178 -13.94 12.89 -12.20
C SER A 178 -13.04 11.66 -12.18
N ASP A 179 -11.89 11.80 -11.54
CA ASP A 179 -10.94 10.72 -11.34
C ASP A 179 -10.79 10.40 -9.85
N LEU A 180 -10.73 9.11 -9.54
CA LEU A 180 -10.45 8.59 -8.20
C LEU A 180 -9.28 7.61 -8.27
N TYR A 181 -8.28 7.85 -7.43
CA TYR A 181 -7.09 7.02 -7.28
C TYR A 181 -7.11 6.35 -5.90
N VAL A 182 -7.07 5.02 -5.87
CA VAL A 182 -7.07 4.22 -4.65
C VAL A 182 -5.99 3.16 -4.72
N GLY A 183 -5.07 3.18 -3.77
CA GLY A 183 -4.02 2.18 -3.76
C GLY A 183 -3.08 2.28 -2.57
N GLY A 184 -1.98 1.55 -2.69
CA GLY A 184 -0.98 1.48 -1.65
C GLY A 184 0.34 0.93 -2.16
N LYS A 185 1.33 1.01 -1.29
CA LYS A 185 2.67 0.45 -1.49
C LYS A 185 2.84 -0.80 -0.67
N ILE A 186 3.57 -1.76 -1.22
CA ILE A 186 4.01 -2.94 -0.49
C ILE A 186 5.43 -2.71 0.00
N THR A 187 5.70 -2.94 1.28
CA THR A 187 6.97 -2.63 1.94
C THR A 187 7.61 -3.89 2.49
N ASN A 188 8.92 -4.02 2.30
CA ASN A 188 9.74 -5.02 2.98
C ASN A 188 10.15 -4.50 4.37
N PRO A 189 9.63 -5.08 5.48
CA PRO A 189 9.96 -4.60 6.82
C PRO A 189 11.32 -5.10 7.31
N ASN A 190 12.04 -5.93 6.54
CA ASN A 190 13.36 -6.39 6.93
C ASN A 190 14.27 -5.17 7.10
N PRO A 191 15.00 -5.08 8.22
CA PRO A 191 15.97 -4.03 8.43
C PRO A 191 17.16 -4.21 7.48
N PRO A 192 17.79 -3.13 7.01
CA PRO A 192 18.97 -3.23 6.16
C PRO A 192 20.12 -3.90 6.92
N THR A 193 20.98 -4.58 6.16
CA THR A 193 22.21 -5.16 6.71
C THR A 193 23.41 -4.26 6.47
N TYR A 194 24.43 -4.36 7.31
CA TYR A 194 25.70 -3.66 7.14
C TYR A 194 26.88 -4.54 7.53
N ILE A 195 28.09 -4.15 7.12
CA ILE A 195 29.34 -4.82 7.51
C ILE A 195 30.13 -3.93 8.47
N PRO A 196 30.34 -4.34 9.73
CA PRO A 196 30.77 -3.42 10.79
C PRO A 196 32.28 -3.17 10.86
N MET A 197 33.11 -3.88 10.06
CA MET A 197 34.56 -3.79 10.15
C MET A 197 35.20 -2.93 9.05
N SER A 198 36.47 -2.63 9.21
CA SER A 198 37.33 -2.04 8.20
C SER A 198 38.65 -2.81 8.09
N ILE A 199 39.35 -2.65 6.97
CA ILE A 199 40.70 -3.17 6.78
C ILE A 199 41.66 -2.00 6.53
N ARG A 200 42.87 -2.08 7.08
CA ARG A 200 43.91 -1.10 6.80
C ARG A 200 44.62 -1.46 5.50
N LYS A 201 44.50 -0.62 4.47
CA LYS A 201 45.21 -0.73 3.19
C LYS A 201 45.90 0.59 2.86
N THR A 202 47.19 0.51 2.52
CA THR A 202 47.98 1.68 2.10
C THR A 202 47.91 2.83 3.13
N ALA A 203 48.15 2.49 4.39
CA ALA A 203 48.06 3.38 5.57
C ALA A 203 46.66 3.92 5.93
N ALA A 204 45.64 3.75 5.09
CA ALA A 204 44.27 4.19 5.34
C ALA A 204 43.35 3.04 5.79
N TRP A 205 42.40 3.34 6.67
CA TRP A 205 41.29 2.42 6.96
C TRP A 205 40.25 2.48 5.85
N LYS A 206 39.80 1.31 5.40
CA LYS A 206 38.77 1.16 4.38
C LYS A 206 37.61 0.36 4.96
N SER A 207 36.43 0.98 5.05
CA SER A 207 35.21 0.34 5.51
C SER A 207 34.90 -0.87 4.63
N LEU A 208 34.69 -2.05 5.21
CA LEU A 208 34.30 -3.23 4.45
C LEU A 208 32.88 -3.07 3.88
N ASN A 209 32.01 -2.33 4.56
CA ASN A 209 30.65 -2.05 4.09
C ASN A 209 30.64 -1.30 2.75
N LEU A 210 31.48 -0.27 2.62
CA LEU A 210 31.55 0.57 1.43
C LEU A 210 32.35 -0.06 0.28
N ASN A 211 33.12 -1.11 0.57
CA ASN A 211 34.05 -1.73 -0.39
C ASN A 211 33.72 -3.20 -0.67
N ASN A 212 32.47 -3.65 -0.40
CA ASN A 212 32.00 -5.03 -0.60
C ASN A 212 32.97 -6.07 -0.01
N GLY A 213 33.49 -5.80 1.19
CA GLY A 213 34.39 -6.69 1.90
C GLY A 213 33.67 -7.88 2.53
N PHE A 214 34.43 -8.84 3.06
CA PHE A 214 33.89 -10.02 3.73
C PHE A 214 34.66 -10.35 5.01
N ILE A 215 33.96 -10.95 5.96
CA ILE A 215 34.43 -11.49 7.24
C ILE A 215 34.01 -12.95 7.24
N HIS A 216 34.93 -13.82 6.83
CA HIS A 216 34.73 -15.25 6.87
C HIS A 216 35.27 -15.84 8.18
N ILE A 217 34.51 -16.74 8.77
CA ILE A 217 35.00 -17.60 9.85
C ILE A 217 35.11 -19.03 9.34
N ARG A 218 36.07 -19.79 9.84
CA ARG A 218 36.21 -21.20 9.52
C ARG A 218 35.45 -22.02 10.55
N HIS A 219 34.49 -22.82 10.11
CA HIS A 219 33.69 -23.69 10.97
C HIS A 219 33.58 -25.08 10.34
N SER A 220 34.04 -26.11 11.07
CA SER A 220 34.06 -27.51 10.58
C SER A 220 34.71 -27.68 9.19
N GLY A 221 35.82 -26.97 8.96
CA GLY A 221 36.58 -27.05 7.71
C GLY A 221 36.09 -26.14 6.58
N VAL A 222 34.89 -25.58 6.69
CA VAL A 222 34.27 -24.72 5.67
C VAL A 222 34.37 -23.24 6.05
N TRP A 223 34.61 -22.37 5.07
CA TRP A 223 34.54 -20.92 5.25
C TRP A 223 33.07 -20.48 5.20
N ILE A 224 32.62 -19.80 6.25
CA ILE A 224 31.26 -19.28 6.37
C ILE A 224 31.33 -17.76 6.46
N ASP A 225 30.57 -17.08 5.61
CA ASP A 225 30.43 -15.63 5.64
C ASP A 225 29.60 -15.20 6.86
N LYS A 226 30.19 -14.34 7.70
CA LYS A 226 29.56 -13.70 8.87
C LYS A 226 29.71 -12.18 8.83
N SER A 227 29.76 -11.60 7.64
CA SER A 227 29.99 -10.17 7.43
C SER A 227 28.79 -9.31 7.79
N LYS A 228 27.60 -9.75 7.37
CA LYS A 228 26.38 -8.94 7.45
C LYS A 228 25.79 -8.99 8.85
N GLU A 229 25.47 -7.80 9.35
CA GLU A 229 24.82 -7.54 10.62
C GLU A 229 23.49 -6.81 10.39
N ASN A 230 22.51 -7.05 11.27
CA ASN A 230 21.21 -6.40 11.22
C ASN A 230 21.29 -4.97 11.80
N SER A 231 20.94 -3.95 11.02
CA SER A 231 20.98 -2.55 11.48
C SER A 231 20.04 -2.24 12.66
N SER A 232 18.92 -2.95 12.83
CA SER A 232 17.98 -2.72 13.93
C SER A 232 18.51 -3.15 15.30
N THR A 233 19.59 -3.93 15.33
CA THR A 233 20.21 -4.43 16.57
C THR A 233 21.59 -3.84 16.84
N ILE A 234 21.95 -2.75 16.15
CA ILE A 234 23.17 -1.99 16.41
C ILE A 234 23.27 -1.66 17.91
N MET A 235 24.41 -1.97 18.52
CA MET A 235 24.69 -1.75 19.95
C MET A 235 23.81 -2.55 20.94
N ASN A 236 22.91 -3.42 20.49
CA ASN A 236 22.15 -4.28 21.40
C ASN A 236 23.08 -5.30 22.07
N THR A 237 22.82 -5.55 23.35
CA THR A 237 23.58 -6.49 24.16
C THR A 237 23.42 -7.92 23.63
N ASN A 238 24.54 -8.62 23.48
CA ASN A 238 24.66 -10.00 22.99
C ASN A 238 24.03 -10.25 21.60
N ALA A 239 23.85 -9.19 20.80
CA ALA A 239 23.36 -9.27 19.42
C ALA A 239 24.50 -9.31 18.39
N GLY A 240 24.18 -9.76 17.18
CA GLY A 240 25.09 -9.81 16.02
C GLY A 240 26.18 -10.88 16.09
N HIS A 241 26.86 -11.10 14.98
CA HIS A 241 28.03 -11.99 14.91
C HIS A 241 29.32 -11.27 15.34
N ASN A 242 29.43 -9.99 15.00
CA ASN A 242 30.57 -9.13 15.24
C ASN A 242 30.24 -8.19 16.41
N ARG A 243 31.06 -8.25 17.46
CA ARG A 243 30.75 -7.61 18.74
C ARG A 243 31.93 -6.81 19.30
N ILE A 244 31.60 -5.75 20.01
CA ILE A 244 32.53 -4.95 20.80
C ILE A 244 32.17 -5.07 22.28
N ARG A 245 33.18 -5.07 23.15
CA ARG A 245 32.94 -5.00 24.59
C ARG A 245 32.83 -3.52 25.00
N LYS A 246 31.66 -3.11 25.50
CA LYS A 246 31.42 -1.75 26.00
C LYS A 246 30.65 -1.81 27.31
N ASN A 247 31.10 -1.06 28.31
CA ASN A 247 30.51 -1.04 29.66
C ASN A 247 30.32 -2.45 30.25
N GLY A 248 31.32 -3.33 30.07
CA GLY A 248 31.29 -4.72 30.56
C GLY A 248 30.49 -5.70 29.69
N ASN A 249 29.63 -5.22 28.80
CA ASN A 249 28.75 -6.04 27.97
C ASN A 249 29.30 -6.24 26.55
N TRP A 250 29.05 -7.40 25.95
CA TRP A 250 29.23 -7.59 24.52
C TRP A 250 28.03 -6.97 23.80
N GLN A 251 28.30 -6.07 22.86
CA GLN A 251 27.28 -5.38 22.07
C GLN A 251 27.60 -5.52 20.60
N GLN A 252 26.58 -5.55 19.74
CA GLN A 252 26.78 -5.61 18.30
C GLN A 252 27.60 -4.41 17.82
N LEU A 253 28.66 -4.69 17.04
CA LEU A 253 29.59 -3.68 16.54
C LEU A 253 28.86 -2.73 15.56
N PRO A 254 28.88 -1.40 15.76
CA PRO A 254 28.24 -0.45 14.84
C PRO A 254 29.00 -0.35 13.50
N PRO A 255 28.38 0.20 12.44
CA PRO A 255 29.06 0.41 11.17
C PRO A 255 30.27 1.34 11.32
N MET A 256 31.40 0.96 10.72
CA MET A 256 32.57 1.84 10.58
C MET A 256 32.32 2.83 9.44
N LYS A 257 32.43 4.12 9.75
CA LYS A 257 32.33 5.23 8.79
C LYS A 257 33.59 5.33 7.94
#